data_AF-A0A560Z3V5-F1
#
_entry.id   AF-A0A560Z3V5-F1
#
_cell.length_a   1.000
_cell.length_b   1.000
_cell.length_c   1.000
_cell.angle_alpha   90.00
_cell.angle_beta   90.00
_cell.angle_gamma   90.00
#
_symmetry.space_group_name_H-M   'P 1'
#
loop_
_entity.id
_entity.type
_entity.pdbx_description
1 polymer ?
#
loop_
_entity_poly.entity_id
_entity_poly.type
_entity_poly.pdbx_seq_one_letter_code
_entity_poly.pdbx_strand_id
1 'polypeptide(L)' 'MAPARRNGKKLSADALIRTIASSTAIETGQSVEEIERKLKNKSAKFAHLNLAQ' A
#
# COMPACT_ATOMS: atom_id res chain seq x y z
N MET A 1 1.24 -27.10 -3.67
CA MET A 1 2.39 -26.20 -3.40
C MET A 1 1.85 -24.99 -2.65
N ALA A 2 1.99 -24.93 -1.32
CA ALA A 2 1.45 -23.84 -0.51
C ALA A 2 2.43 -22.66 -0.48
N PRO A 3 1.98 -21.39 -0.52
CA PRO A 3 2.89 -20.25 -0.51
C PRO A 3 3.60 -20.16 0.85
N ALA A 4 4.92 -20.12 0.82
CA ALA A 4 5.76 -19.97 2.00
C ALA A 4 5.38 -18.67 2.76
N ARG A 5 4.93 -18.82 4.01
CA ARG A 5 4.65 -17.69 4.91
C ARG A 5 5.97 -16.98 5.20
N ARG A 6 6.16 -15.83 4.55
CA ARG A 6 7.37 -15.01 4.72
C ARG A 6 7.39 -14.47 6.16
N ASN A 7 8.44 -14.86 6.87
CA ASN A 7 8.80 -14.45 8.23
C ASN A 7 8.56 -12.94 8.45
N GLY A 8 7.92 -12.59 9.57
CA GLY A 8 7.34 -11.27 9.90
C GLY A 8 8.37 -10.14 10.04
N LYS A 9 8.99 -9.75 8.93
CA LYS A 9 9.69 -8.48 8.80
C LYS A 9 8.63 -7.39 8.89
N LYS A 10 8.78 -6.48 9.86
CA LYS A 10 7.87 -5.32 10.04
C LYS A 10 7.56 -4.73 8.66
N LEU A 11 6.30 -4.78 8.26
CA LEU A 11 5.87 -4.27 6.96
C LEU A 11 6.20 -2.78 6.92
N SER A 12 7.24 -2.43 6.15
CA SER A 12 7.65 -1.04 6.02
C SER A 12 6.52 -0.26 5.34
N ALA A 13 6.28 0.98 5.78
CA ALA A 13 5.23 1.84 5.23
C ALA A 13 5.33 1.96 3.69
N ASP A 14 6.55 1.94 3.14
CA ASP A 14 6.79 1.94 1.70
C ASP A 14 6.25 0.67 1.00
N ALA A 15 6.41 -0.51 1.61
CA ALA A 15 5.87 -1.75 1.07
C ALA A 15 4.32 -1.75 1.08
N LEU A 16 3.72 -1.13 2.09
CA LEU A 16 2.27 -0.94 2.14
C LEU A 16 1.80 0.02 1.06
N ILE A 17 2.45 1.19 0.92
CA ILE A 17 2.15 2.19 -0.11
C ILE A 17 2.25 1.56 -1.51
N ARG A 18 3.31 0.79 -1.78
CA ARG A 18 3.50 0.13 -3.07
C ARG A 18 2.44 -0.92 -3.37
N THR A 19 2.01 -1.67 -2.35
CA THR A 19 0.94 -2.67 -2.48
C THR A 19 -0.39 -2.01 -2.81
N ILE A 20 -0.76 -0.95 -2.07
CA ILE A 20 -1.97 -0.17 -2.30
C ILE A 20 -1.92 0.48 -3.69
N ALA A 21 -0.82 1.17 -4.01
CA ALA A 21 -0.66 1.83 -5.30
C ALA A 21 -0.73 0.86 -6.48
N SER A 22 -0.21 -0.36 -6.34
CA SER A 22 -0.32 -1.40 -7.37
C SER A 22 -1.76 -1.84 -7.57
N SER A 23 -2.50 -2.11 -6.48
CA SER A 23 -3.91 -2.52 -6.56
C SER A 23 -4.79 -1.40 -7.12
N THR A 24 -4.58 -0.17 -6.64
CA THR A 24 -5.30 1.01 -7.10
C THR A 24 -4.94 1.34 -8.55
N ALA A 25 -3.70 1.17 -8.99
CA ALA A 25 -3.33 1.41 -10.38
C ALA A 25 -4.07 0.46 -11.34
N ILE A 26 -4.21 -0.81 -10.95
CA ILE A 26 -4.96 -1.80 -11.73
C ILE A 26 -6.46 -1.44 -11.76
N GLU A 27 -7.03 -1.06 -10.61
CA GLU A 27 -8.46 -0.78 -10.49
C GLU A 27 -8.88 0.55 -11.13
N THR A 28 -8.02 1.58 -11.03
CA THR A 28 -8.33 2.95 -11.48
C THR A 28 -7.70 3.28 -12.83
N GLY A 29 -6.81 2.43 -13.37
CA GLY A 29 -6.05 2.70 -14.59
C GLY A 29 -5.06 3.85 -14.49
N GLN A 30 -4.78 4.35 -13.27
CA GLN A 30 -3.83 5.44 -13.04
C GLN A 30 -2.41 4.90 -12.84
N SER A 31 -1.40 5.70 -13.17
CA SER A 31 -0.01 5.33 -12.97
C SER A 31 0.31 5.13 -11.47
N VAL A 32 1.00 4.03 -11.16
CA VAL A 32 1.43 3.68 -9.80
C VAL A 32 2.18 4.85 -9.15
N GLU A 33 3.07 5.52 -9.90
CA GLU A 33 3.88 6.65 -9.42
C GLU A 33 3.03 7.84 -8.95
N GLU A 34 1.94 8.14 -9.65
CA GLU A 34 1.03 9.22 -9.25
C GLU A 34 0.27 8.87 -7.97
N ILE A 35 -0.11 7.60 -7.82
CA ILE A 35 -0.79 7.10 -6.62
C ILE A 35 0.17 7.09 -5.44
N GLU A 36 1.42 6.64 -5.63
CA GLU A 36 2.46 6.67 -4.59
C GLU A 36 2.77 8.10 -4.13
N ARG A 37 2.91 9.06 -5.06
CA ARG A 37 3.08 10.48 -4.70
C ARG A 37 1.90 11.01 -3.90
N LYS A 38 0.67 10.66 -4.29
CA LYS A 38 -0.54 11.07 -3.57
C LYS A 38 -0.61 10.45 -2.19
N LEU A 39 -0.26 9.17 -2.02
CA LEU A 39 -0.25 8.47 -0.74
C LEU A 39 0.84 9.00 0.19
N LYS A 40 2.04 9.26 -0.32
CA LYS A 40 3.14 9.88 0.46
C LYS A 40 2.78 11.30 0.92
N ASN A 41 2.09 12.09 0.10
CA ASN A 41 1.70 13.46 0.44
C ASN A 41 0.45 13.58 1.33
N LYS A 42 -0.50 12.62 1.27
CA LYS A 42 -1.79 12.69 1.99
C LYS A 42 -1.83 11.88 3.28
N SER A 43 -0.68 11.45 3.81
CA SER A 43 -0.61 10.61 5.01
C SER A 43 -1.42 11.15 6.21
N ALA A 44 -1.67 12.45 6.30
CA ALA A 44 -2.48 13.04 7.37
C ALA A 44 -4.00 12.79 7.25
N LYS A 45 -4.57 12.73 6.04
CA LYS A 45 -6.05 12.69 5.86
C LYS A 45 -6.67 11.37 6.33
N PHE A 46 -5.91 10.29 6.25
CA PHE A 46 -6.38 8.93 6.57
C PHE A 46 -5.53 8.26 7.66
N ALA A 47 -4.80 9.03 8.46
CA ALA A 47 -3.98 8.52 9.56
C ALA A 47 -4.79 7.75 10.62
N HIS A 48 -6.12 7.95 10.65
CA HIS A 48 -7.05 7.25 11.54
C HIS A 48 -7.58 5.93 10.97
N LEU A 49 -7.32 5.61 9.70
CA LEU A 49 -7.68 4.34 9.11
C LEU A 49 -6.65 3.28 9.52
N ASN A 50 -6.98 2.50 10.55
CA ASN A 50 -6.28 1.26 10.83
C ASN A 50 -6.94 0.12 10.03
N LEU A 51 -6.13 -0.77 9.45
CA LEU A 51 -6.62 -1.99 8.85
C LEU A 51 -7.38 -2.77 9.93
N ALA A 52 -8.68 -3.03 9.72
CA ALA A 52 -9.47 -3.84 10.63
C ALA A 52 -8.87 -5.26 10.69
N GLN A 53 -8.64 -5.75 11.91
CA GLN A 53 -8.09 -7.09 12.18
C GLN A 53 -9.12 -8.19 11.92
#